data_AF-A0A5C6FCD1-F1
#
_entry.id   AF-A0A5C6FCD1-F1
#
_cell.length_a   1.000
_cell.length_b   1.000
_cell.length_c   1.000
_cell.angle_alpha   90.00
_cell.angle_beta   90.00
_cell.angle_gamma   90.00
#
_symmetry.space_group_name_H-M   'P 1'
#
loop_
_entity.id
_entity.type
_entity.pdbx_description
1 polymer ?
#
loop_
_entity_poly.entity_id
_entity_poly.type
_entity_poly.pdbx_seq_one_letter_code
_entity_poly.pdbx_strand_id
1 'polypeptide(L)'
;MPIQVTCPKCLKRFQVSDKFAGKTGPCPACKNQIRVPELDEQVVIHAPDDGAPKTRSGESVLKPLKRSETDVTRKGLLITAGAILAAIGIAIGLRVTGGVSVVILAIGALAVAPPLVWAGYTFVRDSELAPYVGAELRNRVLIGSVLFSALWLLYAFVPAYVADFESPSDMSFMWFGIIFSAMLIIGALISVGTFELEFASGLAHVGLYLIATLLLALLSGAVLATGTPVP
;
A
#
# COMPACT_ATOMS: atom_id res chain seq x y z
N MET A 1 -3.21 -40.11 -25.05
CA MET A 1 -2.60 -38.75 -25.03
C MET A 1 -2.25 -38.33 -26.46
N PRO A 2 -2.32 -37.04 -26.82
CA PRO A 2 -1.93 -36.57 -28.14
C PRO A 2 -0.40 -36.60 -28.32
N ILE A 3 0.08 -37.21 -29.41
CA ILE A 3 1.49 -37.25 -29.81
C ILE A 3 1.78 -36.01 -30.67
N GLN A 4 2.77 -35.19 -30.29
CA GLN A 4 3.26 -34.12 -31.16
C GLN A 4 4.21 -34.69 -32.22
N VAL A 5 3.82 -34.57 -33.49
CA VAL A 5 4.62 -35.02 -34.62
C VAL A 5 5.06 -33.81 -35.44
N THR A 6 6.35 -33.79 -35.82
CA THR A 6 6.90 -32.79 -36.73
C THR A 6 7.12 -33.43 -38.09
N CYS A 7 6.50 -32.89 -39.15
CA CYS A 7 6.70 -33.41 -40.51
C CYS A 7 8.10 -33.06 -41.04
N PRO A 8 8.88 -34.02 -41.59
CA PRO A 8 10.23 -33.75 -42.09
C PRO A 8 10.26 -32.89 -43.37
N LYS A 9 9.14 -32.82 -44.12
CA LYS A 9 9.08 -32.09 -45.40
C LYS A 9 8.59 -30.64 -45.24
N CYS A 10 7.58 -30.41 -44.41
CA CYS A 10 6.99 -29.08 -44.25
C CYS A 10 7.22 -28.46 -42.88
N LEU A 11 7.91 -29.17 -41.96
CA LEU A 11 8.29 -28.73 -40.61
C LEU A 11 7.15 -28.28 -39.69
N LYS A 12 5.89 -28.37 -40.14
CA LYS A 12 4.71 -28.10 -39.34
C LYS A 12 4.55 -29.18 -38.26
N ARG A 13 4.30 -28.72 -37.04
CA ARG A 13 3.98 -29.54 -35.86
C ARG A 13 2.48 -29.72 -35.78
N PHE A 14 2.02 -30.94 -35.51
CA PHE A 14 0.61 -31.23 -35.31
C PHE A 14 0.43 -32.36 -34.31
N GLN A 15 -0.75 -32.44 -33.71
CA GLN A 15 -1.09 -33.44 -32.71
C GLN A 15 -1.89 -34.57 -33.33
N VAL A 16 -1.47 -35.81 -33.07
CA VAL A 16 -2.10 -37.03 -33.56
C VAL A 16 -2.50 -37.87 -32.36
N SER A 17 -3.62 -38.59 -32.43
CA SER A 17 -4.00 -39.48 -31.33
C SER A 17 -3.01 -40.64 -31.19
N ASP A 18 -2.78 -41.07 -29.96
CA ASP A 18 -2.06 -42.29 -29.55
C ASP A 18 -2.37 -43.55 -30.40
N LYS A 19 -3.60 -43.72 -30.90
CA LYS A 19 -4.01 -44.84 -31.78
C LYS A 19 -3.20 -44.97 -33.08
N PHE A 20 -2.49 -43.92 -33.47
CA PHE A 20 -1.64 -43.86 -34.67
C PHE A 20 -0.14 -43.97 -34.36
N ALA A 21 0.26 -44.21 -33.12
CA ALA A 21 1.67 -44.44 -32.78
C ALA A 21 2.25 -45.59 -33.61
N GLY A 22 3.46 -45.42 -34.14
CA GLY A 22 4.15 -46.41 -34.99
C GLY A 22 3.58 -46.58 -36.41
N LYS A 23 2.42 -46.00 -36.74
CA LYS A 23 1.78 -46.12 -38.05
C LYS A 23 2.24 -45.04 -39.03
N THR A 24 2.20 -45.37 -40.32
CA THR A 24 2.46 -44.40 -41.40
C THR A 24 1.15 -43.74 -41.85
N GLY A 25 1.18 -42.43 -42.04
CA GLY A 25 0.01 -41.65 -42.46
C GLY A 25 0.40 -40.39 -43.23
N PRO A 26 -0.52 -39.81 -44.03
CA PRO A 26 -0.26 -38.58 -44.77
C PRO A 26 -0.25 -37.37 -43.82
N CYS A 27 0.73 -36.49 -43.99
CA CYS A 27 0.76 -35.21 -43.29
C CYS A 27 -0.45 -34.35 -43.70
N PRO A 28 -1.19 -33.75 -42.75
CA PRO A 28 -2.38 -32.94 -43.06
C PRO A 28 -2.06 -31.67 -43.86
N ALA A 29 -0.80 -31.19 -43.83
CA ALA A 29 -0.40 -29.97 -44.52
C ALA A 29 0.20 -30.20 -45.92
N CYS A 30 1.00 -31.25 -46.12
CA CYS A 30 1.73 -31.47 -47.37
C CYS A 30 1.45 -32.84 -48.01
N LYS A 31 0.57 -33.65 -47.41
CA LYS A 31 0.17 -35.00 -47.83
C LYS A 31 1.30 -36.02 -47.96
N ASN A 32 2.53 -35.66 -47.59
CA ASN A 32 3.67 -36.56 -47.59
C ASN A 32 3.47 -37.66 -46.55
N GLN A 33 3.82 -38.91 -46.87
CA GLN A 33 3.77 -40.00 -45.91
C GLN A 33 4.83 -39.78 -44.83
N ILE A 34 4.40 -39.83 -43.57
CA ILE A 34 5.27 -39.75 -42.39
C ILE A 34 4.98 -40.93 -41.47
N ARG A 35 6.01 -41.44 -40.78
CA ARG A 35 5.84 -42.40 -39.69
C ARG A 35 5.64 -41.62 -38.40
N VAL A 36 4.56 -41.92 -37.68
CA VAL A 36 4.33 -41.37 -36.34
C VAL A 36 5.25 -42.13 -35.37
N PRO A 37 6.02 -41.43 -34.51
CA PRO A 37 6.86 -42.07 -33.50
C PRO A 37 6.08 -43.05 -32.62
N GLU A 38 6.76 -44.05 -32.10
CA GLU A 38 6.17 -44.98 -31.16
C GLU A 38 5.96 -44.29 -29.80
N LEU A 39 5.04 -44.82 -28.98
CA LEU A 39 4.63 -44.15 -27.74
C LEU A 39 5.77 -44.08 -26.72
N ASP A 40 6.71 -45.03 -26.80
CA ASP A 40 7.92 -45.19 -26.00
C ASP A 40 9.09 -44.29 -26.44
N GLU A 41 9.12 -43.84 -27.70
CA GLU A 41 10.10 -42.86 -28.20
C GLU A 41 9.82 -41.42 -27.74
N GLN A 42 8.76 -41.18 -26.96
CA GLN A 42 8.54 -39.87 -26.36
C GLN A 42 9.61 -39.62 -25.30
N VAL A 43 10.46 -38.62 -25.57
CA VAL A 43 11.44 -38.10 -24.62
C VAL A 43 10.67 -37.48 -23.46
N VAL A 44 10.44 -38.27 -22.41
CA VAL A 44 10.00 -37.76 -21.12
C VAL A 44 11.17 -36.97 -20.56
N ILE A 45 11.09 -35.64 -20.65
CA ILE A 45 12.05 -34.76 -20.01
C ILE A 45 11.80 -34.87 -18.51
N HIS A 46 12.56 -35.75 -17.85
CA HIS A 46 12.65 -35.75 -16.40
C HIS A 46 13.34 -34.44 -16.00
N ALA A 47 12.57 -33.51 -15.44
CA ALA A 47 13.16 -32.39 -14.73
C ALA A 47 14.11 -32.97 -13.66
N PRO A 48 15.34 -32.43 -13.52
CA PRO A 48 16.25 -32.86 -12.46
C PRO A 48 15.52 -32.83 -11.13
N ASP A 49 15.62 -33.91 -10.35
CA ASP A 49 15.06 -33.92 -9.01
C ASP A 49 15.78 -32.83 -8.21
N ASP A 50 15.01 -31.96 -7.57
CA ASP A 50 15.50 -30.77 -6.89
C ASP A 50 16.30 -31.10 -5.62
N GLY A 51 16.41 -32.39 -5.26
CA GLY A 51 17.17 -32.90 -4.11
C GLY A 51 16.65 -32.41 -2.76
N ALA A 52 15.59 -31.60 -2.78
CA ALA A 52 15.01 -30.97 -1.61
C ALA A 52 14.12 -31.98 -0.88
N PRO A 53 14.13 -31.99 0.47
CA PRO A 53 13.18 -32.75 1.26
C PRO A 53 11.75 -32.41 0.81
N LYS A 54 10.93 -33.43 0.52
CA LYS A 54 9.55 -33.24 0.08
C LYS A 54 8.60 -33.46 1.25
N THR A 55 7.53 -32.67 1.29
CA THR A 55 6.41 -32.84 2.22
C THR A 55 5.62 -34.10 1.86
N ARG A 56 4.71 -34.54 2.75
CA ARG A 56 3.80 -35.67 2.49
C ARG A 56 2.92 -35.47 1.23
N SER A 57 2.71 -34.23 0.82
CA SER A 57 2.00 -33.81 -0.40
C SER A 57 2.89 -33.74 -1.65
N GLY A 58 4.19 -34.05 -1.54
CA GLY A 58 5.13 -34.05 -2.67
C GLY A 58 5.71 -32.68 -3.03
N GLU A 59 5.39 -31.63 -2.28
CA GLU A 59 5.98 -30.30 -2.47
C GLU A 59 7.34 -30.20 -1.77
N SER A 60 8.33 -29.60 -2.43
CA SER A 60 9.65 -29.37 -1.82
C SER A 60 9.53 -28.39 -0.64
N VAL A 61 10.04 -28.82 0.52
CA VAL A 61 10.03 -28.07 1.78
C VAL A 61 10.86 -26.79 1.68
N LEU A 62 11.90 -26.80 0.83
CA LEU A 62 12.80 -25.66 0.60
C LEU A 62 12.29 -24.69 -0.47
N LYS A 63 11.04 -24.82 -0.91
CA LYS A 63 10.46 -23.88 -1.87
C LYS A 63 10.38 -22.49 -1.21
N PRO A 64 10.97 -21.44 -1.81
CA PRO A 64 10.87 -20.09 -1.27
C PRO A 64 9.41 -19.70 -1.06
N LEU A 65 9.11 -19.11 0.09
CA LEU A 65 7.77 -18.60 0.40
C LEU A 65 7.33 -17.66 -0.72
N LYS A 66 6.25 -18.02 -1.41
CA LYS A 66 5.74 -17.22 -2.52
C LYS A 66 5.24 -15.89 -1.94
N ARG A 67 5.84 -14.79 -2.41
CA ARG A 67 5.42 -13.42 -2.10
C ARG A 67 3.91 -13.27 -2.36
N SER A 68 3.13 -13.02 -1.31
CA SER A 68 1.75 -12.58 -1.43
C SER A 68 1.73 -11.07 -1.39
N GLU A 69 1.52 -10.43 -2.54
CA GLU A 69 1.29 -9.00 -2.57
C GLU A 69 -0.08 -8.70 -1.97
N THR A 70 -0.15 -7.68 -1.12
CA THR A 70 -1.42 -7.15 -0.62
C THR A 70 -2.15 -6.49 -1.78
N ASP A 71 -3.08 -7.22 -2.39
CA ASP A 71 -3.93 -6.70 -3.45
C ASP A 71 -4.85 -5.59 -2.91
N VAL A 72 -4.74 -4.40 -3.48
CA VAL A 72 -5.61 -3.28 -3.14
C VAL A 72 -7.01 -3.59 -3.68
N THR A 73 -7.88 -4.12 -2.83
CA THR A 73 -9.24 -4.49 -3.23
C THR A 73 -9.99 -3.26 -3.77
N ARG A 74 -10.69 -3.39 -4.91
CA ARG A 74 -11.49 -2.31 -5.51
C ARG A 74 -12.46 -1.65 -4.51
N LYS A 75 -13.01 -2.44 -3.58
CA LYS A 75 -13.87 -1.93 -2.50
C LYS A 75 -13.11 -1.01 -1.56
N GLY A 76 -11.89 -1.38 -1.15
CA GLY A 76 -11.03 -0.55 -0.32
C GLY A 76 -10.70 0.78 -0.99
N LEU A 77 -10.37 0.76 -2.29
CA LEU A 77 -10.09 1.97 -3.07
C LEU A 77 -11.30 2.92 -3.15
N LEU A 78 -12.50 2.38 -3.38
CA LEU A 78 -13.72 3.21 -3.44
C LEU A 78 -14.07 3.82 -2.08
N ILE A 79 -13.87 3.07 -0.99
CA ILE A 79 -14.12 3.55 0.37
C ILE A 79 -13.14 4.67 0.74
N THR A 80 -11.84 4.50 0.45
CA THR A 80 -10.84 5.53 0.74
C THR A 80 -11.08 6.78 -0.10
N ALA A 81 -11.35 6.64 -1.40
CA ALA A 81 -11.69 7.77 -2.27
C ALA A 81 -12.96 8.51 -1.77
N GLY A 82 -14.01 7.78 -1.40
CA GLY A 82 -15.24 8.36 -0.85
C GLY A 82 -15.00 9.09 0.48
N ALA A 83 -14.19 8.53 1.37
CA ALA A 83 -13.85 9.16 2.65
C ALA A 83 -13.06 10.46 2.46
N ILE A 84 -12.12 10.50 1.51
CA ILE A 84 -11.35 11.72 1.18
C ILE A 84 -12.30 12.80 0.65
N LEU A 85 -13.16 12.46 -0.31
CA LEU A 85 -14.14 13.41 -0.86
C LEU A 85 -15.12 13.92 0.21
N ALA A 86 -15.57 13.04 1.11
CA ALA A 86 -16.43 13.42 2.23
C ALA A 86 -15.71 14.38 3.20
N ALA A 87 -14.45 14.12 3.57
CA ALA A 87 -13.68 14.99 4.45
C ALA A 87 -13.48 16.38 3.83
N ILE A 88 -13.17 16.45 2.53
CA ILE A 88 -13.05 17.71 1.79
C ILE A 88 -14.40 18.45 1.76
N GLY A 89 -15.49 17.74 1.45
CA GLY A 89 -16.83 18.32 1.42
C GLY A 89 -17.26 18.89 2.78
N ILE A 90 -16.96 18.19 3.87
CA ILE A 90 -17.20 18.67 5.24
C ILE A 90 -16.37 19.92 5.53
N ALA A 91 -15.07 19.93 5.18
CA ALA A 91 -14.22 21.09 5.39
C ALA A 91 -14.76 22.32 4.65
N ILE A 92 -15.10 22.20 3.37
CA ILE A 92 -15.68 23.30 2.58
C ILE A 92 -17.03 23.75 3.19
N GLY A 93 -17.88 22.80 3.59
CA GLY A 93 -19.15 23.11 4.25
C GLY A 93 -18.96 23.96 5.51
N LEU A 94 -18.02 23.58 6.38
CA LEU A 94 -17.69 24.31 7.60
C LEU A 94 -17.20 25.75 7.32
N ARG A 95 -16.43 25.93 6.24
CA ARG A 95 -15.99 27.26 5.81
C ARG A 95 -17.17 28.16 5.44
N VAL A 96 -18.16 27.64 4.73
CA VAL A 96 -19.34 28.40 4.29
C VAL A 96 -20.27 28.73 5.47
N THR A 97 -20.35 27.87 6.49
CA THR A 97 -21.25 28.05 7.64
C THR A 97 -20.75 29.01 8.72
N GLY A 98 -19.60 29.68 8.52
CA GLY A 98 -19.14 30.73 9.43
C GLY A 98 -18.00 30.35 10.37
N GLY A 99 -17.22 29.32 10.03
CA GLY A 99 -15.93 29.03 10.67
C GLY A 99 -15.91 27.77 11.52
N VAL A 100 -14.73 27.47 12.06
CA VAL A 100 -14.44 26.20 12.72
C VAL A 100 -14.02 26.44 14.16
N SER A 101 -14.70 25.78 15.10
CA SER A 101 -14.31 25.82 16.51
C SER A 101 -13.12 24.88 16.79
N VAL A 102 -12.36 25.16 17.85
CA VAL A 102 -11.25 24.30 18.29
C VAL A 102 -11.69 22.86 18.54
N VAL A 103 -12.92 22.66 19.04
CA VAL A 103 -13.49 21.33 19.27
C VAL A 103 -13.69 20.57 17.96
N ILE A 104 -14.18 21.22 16.90
CA ILE A 104 -14.35 20.60 15.59
C ILE A 104 -12.99 20.24 14.98
N LEU A 105 -11.98 21.11 15.12
CA LEU A 105 -10.62 20.81 14.67
C LEU A 105 -10.02 19.60 15.40
N ALA A 106 -10.21 19.52 16.72
CA ALA A 106 -9.73 18.38 17.52
C ALA A 106 -10.41 17.07 17.12
N ILE A 107 -11.74 17.08 16.96
CA ILE A 107 -12.51 15.92 16.51
C ILE A 107 -12.10 15.53 15.09
N GLY A 108 -11.94 16.50 14.19
CA GLY A 108 -11.53 16.27 12.81
C GLY A 108 -10.14 15.65 12.72
N ALA A 109 -9.16 16.19 13.45
CA ALA A 109 -7.81 15.64 13.54
C ALA A 109 -7.81 14.19 14.04
N LEU A 110 -8.62 13.87 15.05
CA LEU A 110 -8.74 12.51 15.58
C LEU A 110 -9.48 11.56 14.64
N ALA A 111 -10.55 12.01 13.99
CA ALA A 111 -11.36 11.19 13.10
C ALA A 111 -10.63 10.83 11.80
N VAL A 112 -9.80 11.74 11.29
CA VAL A 112 -9.03 11.53 10.05
C VAL A 112 -7.73 10.74 10.30
N ALA A 113 -7.26 10.66 11.55
CA ALA A 113 -6.02 9.97 11.88
C ALA A 113 -6.03 8.46 11.52
N PRO A 114 -7.01 7.62 11.92
CA PRO A 114 -7.00 6.18 11.61
C PRO A 114 -6.84 5.84 10.13
N PRO A 115 -7.63 6.41 9.18
CA PRO A 115 -7.45 6.08 7.77
C PRO A 115 -6.11 6.55 7.22
N LEU A 116 -5.58 7.70 7.66
CA LEU A 116 -4.28 8.20 7.19
C LEU A 116 -3.11 7.41 7.77
N VAL A 117 -3.16 7.05 9.05
CA VAL A 117 -2.14 6.21 9.70
C VAL A 117 -2.09 4.85 9.04
N TRP A 118 -3.25 4.23 8.79
CA TRP A 118 -3.31 2.96 8.07
C TRP A 118 -2.76 3.08 6.65
N ALA A 119 -3.22 4.08 5.88
CA ALA A 119 -2.77 4.29 4.50
C ALA A 119 -1.26 4.55 4.42
N GLY A 120 -0.74 5.44 5.28
CA GLY A 120 0.69 5.74 5.34
C GLY A 120 1.54 4.53 5.70
N TYR A 121 1.12 3.71 6.67
CA TYR A 121 1.79 2.44 6.98
C TYR A 121 1.80 1.51 5.76
N THR A 122 0.67 1.34 5.08
CA THR A 122 0.60 0.43 3.91
C THR A 122 1.49 0.87 2.75
N PHE A 123 1.72 2.18 2.60
CA PHE A 123 2.51 2.74 1.51
C PHE A 123 4.01 2.77 1.81
N VAL A 124 4.38 3.05 3.06
CA VAL A 124 5.76 3.35 3.45
C VAL A 124 6.47 2.19 4.16
N ARG A 125 5.72 1.14 4.56
CA ARG A 125 6.34 -0.07 5.12
C ARG A 125 7.30 -0.70 4.11
N ASP A 126 8.35 -1.32 4.63
CA ASP A 126 9.19 -2.18 3.82
C ASP A 126 8.38 -3.38 3.31
N SER A 127 8.53 -3.65 2.02
CA SER A 127 7.90 -4.78 1.34
C SER A 127 8.62 -6.11 1.61
N GLU A 128 9.88 -6.06 2.05
CA GLU A 128 10.67 -7.24 2.42
C GLU A 128 10.27 -7.79 3.80
N LEU A 129 9.72 -6.95 4.67
CA LEU A 129 9.25 -7.33 6.00
C LEU A 129 7.79 -7.82 5.97
N ALA A 130 7.47 -8.75 6.87
CA ALA A 130 6.12 -9.23 7.04
C ALA A 130 5.21 -8.09 7.56
N PRO A 131 4.04 -7.85 6.94
CA PRO A 131 3.15 -6.80 7.40
C PRO A 131 2.46 -7.19 8.71
N TYR A 132 2.20 -6.19 9.56
CA TYR A 132 1.24 -6.37 10.64
C TYR A 132 -0.16 -6.60 10.04
N VAL A 133 -0.90 -7.54 10.63
CA VAL A 133 -2.25 -7.91 10.19
C VAL A 133 -3.20 -8.09 11.37
N GLY A 134 -4.50 -8.12 11.09
CA GLY A 134 -5.52 -8.45 12.08
C GLY A 134 -5.59 -7.46 13.26
N ALA A 135 -5.71 -8.00 14.48
CA ALA A 135 -5.89 -7.21 15.69
C ALA A 135 -4.65 -6.38 16.05
N GLU A 136 -3.45 -6.89 15.74
CA GLU A 136 -2.20 -6.18 16.02
C GLU A 136 -2.12 -4.88 15.21
N LEU A 137 -2.33 -4.96 13.88
CA LEU A 137 -2.37 -3.78 13.02
C LEU A 137 -3.41 -2.78 13.51
N ARG A 138 -4.62 -3.25 13.83
CA ARG A 138 -5.70 -2.38 14.32
C ARG A 138 -5.28 -1.62 15.58
N ASN A 139 -4.69 -2.30 16.56
CA ASN A 139 -4.29 -1.67 17.82
C ASN A 139 -3.16 -0.66 17.59
N ARG A 140 -2.14 -1.00 16.78
CA ARG A 140 -1.05 -0.08 16.42
C ARG A 140 -1.55 1.15 15.67
N VAL A 141 -2.50 0.98 14.74
CA VAL A 141 -3.17 2.09 14.04
C VAL A 141 -3.91 2.99 15.01
N LEU A 142 -4.69 2.44 15.95
CA LEU A 142 -5.42 3.25 16.93
C LEU A 142 -4.48 4.03 17.86
N ILE A 143 -3.43 3.39 18.36
CA ILE A 143 -2.41 4.04 19.18
C ILE A 143 -1.72 5.16 18.39
N GLY A 144 -1.24 4.85 17.19
CA GLY A 144 -0.60 5.83 16.30
C GLY A 144 -1.52 7.00 15.97
N SER A 145 -2.82 6.75 15.79
CA SER A 145 -3.82 7.79 15.53
C SER A 145 -3.94 8.78 16.67
N VAL A 146 -4.06 8.29 17.91
CA VAL A 146 -4.15 9.14 19.09
C VAL A 146 -2.86 9.95 19.27
N LEU A 147 -1.70 9.32 19.10
CA LEU A 147 -0.40 9.98 19.24
C LEU A 147 -0.18 11.05 18.15
N PHE A 148 -0.55 10.76 16.90
CA PHE A 148 -0.47 11.72 15.81
C PHE A 148 -1.41 12.90 16.01
N SER A 149 -2.64 12.66 16.49
CA SER A 149 -3.55 13.74 16.87
C SER A 149 -3.02 14.57 18.02
N ALA A 150 -2.35 13.94 18.99
CA ALA A 150 -1.72 14.64 20.11
C ALA A 150 -0.55 15.55 19.68
N LEU A 151 0.08 15.34 18.52
CA LEU A 151 1.11 16.25 18.01
C LEU A 151 0.58 17.68 17.83
N TRP A 152 -0.71 17.86 17.53
CA TRP A 152 -1.32 19.18 17.42
C TRP A 152 -1.39 19.93 18.77
N LEU A 153 -1.22 19.24 19.90
CA LEU A 153 -1.04 19.90 21.20
C LEU A 153 0.26 20.70 21.24
N LEU A 154 1.31 20.26 20.54
CA LEU A 154 2.55 21.04 20.42
C LEU A 154 2.27 22.37 19.71
N TYR A 155 1.51 22.31 18.61
CA TYR A 155 1.08 23.51 17.89
C TYR A 155 0.18 24.42 18.75
N ALA A 156 -0.72 23.84 19.55
CA ALA A 156 -1.65 24.61 20.36
C ALA A 156 -0.99 25.28 21.59
N PHE A 157 -0.04 24.62 22.24
CA PHE A 157 0.48 25.06 23.54
C PHE A 157 1.90 25.65 23.51
N VAL A 158 2.79 25.16 22.63
CA VAL A 158 4.18 25.64 22.59
C VAL A 158 4.28 27.13 22.24
N PRO A 159 3.60 27.64 21.18
CA PRO A 159 3.69 29.07 20.89
C PRO A 159 3.10 29.95 22.00
N ALA A 160 2.02 29.51 22.64
CA ALA A 160 1.41 30.23 23.76
C ALA A 160 2.33 30.28 25.00
N TYR A 161 3.05 29.20 25.29
CA TYR A 161 3.89 29.10 26.50
C TYR A 161 5.31 29.64 26.33
N VAL A 162 5.90 29.50 25.14
CA VAL A 162 7.31 29.85 24.89
C VAL A 162 7.46 31.24 24.28
N ALA A 163 6.50 31.67 23.46
CA ALA A 163 6.56 32.91 22.71
C ALA A 163 5.46 33.91 23.07
N ASP A 164 4.65 33.61 24.11
CA ASP A 164 3.54 34.44 24.60
C ASP A 164 2.56 34.89 23.50
N PHE A 165 2.33 34.04 22.48
CA PHE A 165 1.36 34.35 21.43
C PHE A 165 -0.07 34.14 21.93
N GLU A 166 -0.89 35.19 21.87
CA GLU A 166 -2.31 35.15 22.25
C GLU A 166 -3.17 34.46 21.19
N SER A 167 -2.78 34.56 19.91
CA SER A 167 -3.52 33.97 18.80
C SER A 167 -2.62 33.28 17.77
N PRO A 168 -3.11 32.27 17.04
CA PRO A 168 -2.39 31.68 15.92
C PRO A 168 -1.99 32.69 14.83
N SER A 169 -2.73 33.79 14.69
CA SER A 169 -2.46 34.85 13.72
C SER A 169 -1.19 35.65 14.01
N ASP A 170 -0.76 35.71 15.27
CA ASP A 170 0.45 36.45 15.68
C ASP A 170 1.73 35.67 15.35
N MET A 171 1.60 34.38 15.05
CA MET A 171 2.72 33.51 14.77
C MET A 171 3.30 33.76 13.37
N SER A 172 4.61 34.02 13.32
CA SER A 172 5.35 34.11 12.06
C SER A 172 5.56 32.74 11.39
N PHE A 173 5.79 32.74 10.07
CA PHE A 173 6.11 31.50 9.34
C PHE A 173 7.36 30.78 9.84
N MET A 174 8.31 31.52 10.42
CA MET A 174 9.52 30.92 11.01
C MET A 174 9.16 30.05 12.22
N TRP A 175 8.36 30.58 13.15
CA TRP A 175 7.88 29.84 14.32
C TRP A 175 7.02 28.64 13.93
N PHE A 176 6.14 28.83 12.95
CA PHE A 176 5.37 27.75 12.36
C PHE A 176 6.27 26.62 11.84
N GLY A 177 7.30 26.97 11.06
CA GLY A 177 8.26 26.01 10.51
C GLY A 177 9.01 25.24 11.59
N ILE A 178 9.48 25.92 12.65
CA ILE A 178 10.18 25.29 13.78
C ILE A 178 9.28 24.25 14.47
N ILE A 179 8.04 24.63 14.80
CA ILE A 179 7.08 23.74 15.47
C ILE A 179 6.73 22.56 14.55
N PHE A 180 6.48 22.83 13.27
CA PHE A 180 6.18 21.80 12.29
C PHE A 180 7.33 20.80 12.13
N SER A 181 8.58 21.27 12.09
CA SER A 181 9.76 20.39 12.08
C SER A 181 9.86 19.54 13.36
N ALA A 182 9.58 20.12 14.53
CA ALA A 182 9.55 19.37 15.78
C ALA A 182 8.46 18.28 15.78
N MET A 183 7.25 18.61 15.29
CA MET A 183 6.15 17.65 15.13
C MET A 183 6.52 16.51 14.17
N LEU A 184 7.20 16.81 13.06
CA LEU A 184 7.69 15.80 12.13
C LEU A 184 8.72 14.86 12.78
N ILE A 185 9.69 15.38 13.53
CA ILE A 185 10.71 14.56 14.20
C ILE A 185 10.06 13.65 15.26
N ILE A 186 9.21 14.22 16.12
CA ILE A 186 8.52 13.45 17.17
C ILE A 186 7.59 12.41 16.56
N GLY A 187 6.85 12.77 15.51
CA GLY A 187 5.98 11.85 14.80
C GLY A 187 6.73 10.73 14.09
N ALA A 188 7.90 11.01 13.52
CA ALA A 188 8.76 9.97 12.95
C ALA A 188 9.20 8.97 14.03
N LEU A 189 9.58 9.45 15.21
CA LEU A 189 9.90 8.58 16.35
C LEU A 189 8.70 7.76 16.83
N ILE A 190 7.49 8.34 16.83
CA ILE A 190 6.26 7.60 17.09
C ILE A 190 6.10 6.47 16.07
N SER A 191 6.23 6.76 14.77
CA SER A 191 6.15 5.74 13.71
C SER A 191 7.19 4.63 13.85
N VAL A 192 8.43 4.97 14.20
CA VAL A 192 9.50 4.00 14.50
C VAL A 192 9.06 3.11 15.67
N GLY A 193 8.55 3.70 16.75
CA GLY A 193 8.13 2.95 17.95
C GLY A 193 6.87 2.11 17.77
N THR A 194 5.90 2.58 16.98
CA THR A 194 4.60 1.89 16.82
C THR A 194 4.56 0.92 15.65
N PHE A 195 5.33 1.16 14.59
CA PHE A 195 5.28 0.37 13.35
C PHE A 195 6.65 -0.16 12.91
N GLU A 196 7.71 0.05 13.69
CA GLU A 196 9.08 -0.41 13.38
C GLU A 196 9.56 0.07 12.00
N LEU A 197 9.07 1.25 11.58
CA LEU A 197 9.51 1.89 10.35
C LEU A 197 10.92 2.46 10.51
N GLU A 198 11.69 2.51 9.43
CA GLU A 198 12.90 3.33 9.39
C GLU A 198 12.55 4.81 9.59
N PHE A 199 13.50 5.61 10.08
CA PHE A 199 13.23 7.01 10.41
C PHE A 199 12.73 7.83 9.19
N ALA A 200 13.33 7.64 8.01
CA ALA A 200 12.89 8.31 6.78
C ALA A 200 11.46 7.92 6.38
N SER A 201 11.15 6.63 6.51
CA SER A 201 9.81 6.08 6.33
C SER A 201 8.82 6.63 7.37
N GLY A 202 9.23 6.74 8.63
CA GLY A 202 8.46 7.39 9.68
C GLY A 202 8.16 8.86 9.38
N LEU A 203 9.11 9.59 8.79
CA LEU A 203 8.93 10.99 8.39
C LEU A 203 7.85 11.13 7.31
N ALA A 204 7.85 10.26 6.30
CA ALA A 204 6.81 10.24 5.27
C ALA A 204 5.44 9.85 5.86
N HIS A 205 5.42 8.93 6.84
CA HIS A 205 4.20 8.48 7.51
C HIS A 205 3.52 9.60 8.30
N VAL A 206 4.24 10.29 9.19
CA VAL A 206 3.69 11.46 9.89
C VAL A 206 3.43 12.62 8.94
N GLY A 207 4.29 12.81 7.94
CA GLY A 207 4.14 13.86 6.93
C GLY A 207 2.81 13.79 6.20
N LEU A 208 2.39 12.58 5.79
CA LEU A 208 1.07 12.36 5.18
C LEU A 208 -0.07 12.85 6.08
N TYR A 209 -0.02 12.52 7.38
CA TYR A 209 -1.03 12.93 8.34
C TYR A 209 -1.05 14.46 8.55
N LEU A 210 0.11 15.07 8.81
CA LEU A 210 0.21 16.50 9.10
C LEU A 210 -0.16 17.35 7.88
N ILE A 211 0.29 16.97 6.68
CA ILE A 211 -0.04 17.70 5.45
C ILE A 211 -1.53 17.59 5.15
N ALA A 212 -2.12 16.39 5.23
CA ALA A 212 -3.54 16.20 4.96
C ALA A 212 -4.43 16.97 5.95
N THR A 213 -4.11 16.93 7.26
CA THR A 213 -4.86 17.67 8.28
C THR A 213 -4.67 19.18 8.17
N LEU A 214 -3.48 19.65 7.80
CA LEU A 214 -3.23 21.06 7.49
C LEU A 214 -4.04 21.53 6.27
N LEU A 215 -4.07 20.76 5.19
CA LEU A 215 -4.88 21.08 4.01
C LEU A 215 -6.37 21.14 4.34
N LEU A 216 -6.88 20.19 5.14
CA LEU A 216 -8.28 20.21 5.59
C LEU A 216 -8.57 21.42 6.48
N ALA A 217 -7.64 21.79 7.37
CA ALA A 217 -7.78 23.00 8.20
C ALA A 217 -7.86 24.27 7.33
N LEU A 218 -6.97 24.41 6.34
CA LEU A 218 -7.00 25.52 5.38
C LEU A 218 -8.29 25.56 4.56
N LEU A 219 -8.74 24.41 4.05
CA LEU A 219 -10.00 24.30 3.31
C LEU A 219 -11.21 24.66 4.17
N SER A 220 -11.15 24.36 5.46
CA SER A 220 -12.20 24.71 6.43
C SER A 220 -12.19 26.18 6.86
N GLY A 221 -11.17 26.95 6.45
CA GLY A 221 -11.03 28.36 6.82
C GLY A 221 -10.51 28.56 8.25
N ALA A 222 -9.86 27.55 8.84
CA ALA A 222 -9.18 27.70 10.12
C ALA A 222 -8.01 28.68 9.98
N VAL A 223 -7.89 29.60 10.93
CA VAL A 223 -6.75 30.53 11.01
C VAL A 223 -5.55 29.75 11.53
N LEU A 224 -4.53 29.61 10.69
CA LEU A 224 -3.22 29.05 11.06
C LEU A 224 -2.21 30.20 11.25
N ALA A 225 -0.91 29.88 11.16
CA ALA A 225 0.16 30.86 11.26
C ALA A 225 -0.04 32.00 10.26
N THR A 226 0.16 33.23 10.72
CA THR A 226 -0.13 34.50 10.02
C THR A 226 -1.60 34.61 9.62
N GLY A 227 -2.32 35.57 10.20
CA GLY A 227 -3.77 35.77 10.00
C GLY A 227 -4.20 36.14 8.58
N THR A 228 -3.36 36.00 7.56
CA THR A 228 -3.76 36.21 6.17
C THR A 228 -4.54 34.99 5.68
N PRO A 229 -5.85 35.12 5.40
CA PRO A 229 -6.55 34.08 4.67
C PRO A 229 -5.82 33.87 3.35
N VAL A 230 -5.43 32.63 3.05
CA VAL A 230 -4.95 32.27 1.72
C VAL A 230 -6.05 32.70 0.73
N PRO A 231 -5.71 33.52 -0.30
CA PRO A 231 -6.69 34.06 -1.24
C PRO A 231 -7.49 32.96 -1.94
#